data_AF-A0A9E4Y108-F1
#
_entry.id   AF-A0A9E4Y108-F1
#
_cell.length_a   1.000
_cell.length_b   1.000
_cell.length_c   1.000
_cell.angle_alpha   90.00
_cell.angle_beta   90.00
_cell.angle_gamma   90.00
#
_symmetry.space_group_name_H-M   'P 1'
#
loop_
_entity.id
_entity.type
_entity.pdbx_description
1 polymer ?
#
loop_
_entity_poly.entity_id
_entity_poly.type
_entity_poly.pdbx_seq_one_letter_code
_entity_poly.pdbx_strand_id
1 'polypeptide(L)' 'VPVDEQVVRNLERERILKALSTLPQPQRQVIMLAYFGGYSQSEMAEMLQQPLGTVKTRVRLAMQKLRGVLERDVHD' A
#
# COMPACT_ATOMS: atom_id res chain seq x y z
N VAL A 1 -8.36 24.64 4.97
CA VAL A 1 -8.16 23.84 3.75
C VAL A 1 -9.40 24.05 2.88
N PRO A 2 -9.27 24.55 1.65
CA PRO A 2 -10.38 24.71 0.71
C PRO A 2 -11.15 23.39 0.54
N VAL A 3 -12.46 23.47 0.32
CA VAL A 3 -13.33 22.30 0.12
C VAL A 3 -12.81 21.42 -1.02
N ASP A 4 -12.27 22.02 -2.08
CA ASP A 4 -11.73 21.32 -3.25
C ASP A 4 -10.51 20.45 -2.90
N GLU A 5 -9.58 20.96 -2.08
CA GLU A 5 -8.43 20.18 -1.60
C GLU A 5 -8.87 19.00 -0.71
N GLN A 6 -9.91 19.19 0.10
CA GLN A 6 -10.47 18.14 0.94
C GLN A 6 -11.12 17.04 0.08
N VAL A 7 -11.85 17.43 -0.97
CA VAL A 7 -12.48 16.50 -1.92
C VAL A 7 -11.42 15.70 -2.69
N VAL A 8 -10.38 16.35 -3.20
CA VAL A 8 -9.27 15.67 -3.90
C VAL A 8 -8.59 14.64 -3.00
N ARG A 9 -8.27 15.00 -1.76
CA ARG A 9 -7.65 14.08 -0.79
C ARG A 9 -8.53 12.87 -0.47
N ASN A 10 -9.84 13.08 -0.36
CA ASN A 10 -10.78 11.99 -0.10
C ASN A 10 -10.84 11.00 -1.28
N LEU A 11 -10.88 11.52 -2.52
CA LEU A 11 -10.86 10.70 -3.73
C LEU A 11 -9.56 9.90 -3.87
N GLU A 12 -8.40 10.51 -3.58
CA GLU A 12 -7.12 9.80 -3.55
C GLU A 12 -7.11 8.69 -2.50
N ARG A 13 -7.62 8.97 -1.30
CA ARG A 13 -7.70 7.96 -0.23
C ARG A 13 -8.58 6.78 -0.63
N GLU A 14 -9.72 7.04 -1.25
CA GLU A 14 -10.62 5.99 -1.73
C GLU A 14 -9.98 5.11 -2.80
N ARG A 15 -9.29 5.72 -3.77
CA ARG A 15 -8.50 4.99 -4.79
C ARG A 15 -7.44 4.10 -4.16
N ILE A 16 -6.69 4.61 -3.18
CA ILE A 16 -5.67 3.83 -2.46
C ILE A 16 -6.31 2.64 -1.72
N LEU A 17 -7.41 2.86 -1.00
CA LEU A 17 -8.11 1.78 -0.28
C LEU A 17 -8.65 0.71 -1.23
N LYS A 18 -9.21 1.12 -2.37
CA LYS A 18 -9.66 0.20 -3.43
C LYS A 18 -8.49 -0.60 -3.98
N ALA A 19 -7.35 0.03 -4.30
CA ALA A 19 -6.17 -0.67 -4.80
C ALA A 19 -5.62 -1.67 -3.77
N LEU A 20 -5.53 -1.28 -2.49
CA LEU A 20 -5.11 -2.16 -1.39
C LEU A 20 -6.04 -3.37 -1.22
N SER A 21 -7.34 -3.23 -1.52
CA SER A 21 -8.30 -4.34 -1.46
C SER A 21 -7.98 -5.47 -2.44
N THR A 22 -7.27 -5.16 -3.54
CA THR A 22 -6.87 -6.16 -4.55
C THR A 22 -5.65 -7.00 -4.13
N LEU A 23 -4.93 -6.58 -3.09
CA LEU A 23 -3.75 -7.29 -2.59
C LEU A 23 -4.15 -8.49 -1.73
N PRO A 24 -3.45 -9.64 -1.87
CA PRO A 24 -3.45 -10.69 -0.87
C PRO A 24 -3.10 -10.14 0.52
N GLN A 25 -3.69 -10.71 1.57
CA GLN A 25 -3.52 -10.22 2.95
C GLN A 25 -2.04 -9.99 3.36
N PRO A 26 -1.08 -10.89 3.07
CA PRO A 26 0.31 -10.67 3.46
C PRO A 26 0.99 -9.50 2.74
N GLN A 27 0.56 -9.20 1.52
CA GLN A 27 1.03 -8.07 0.72
C GLN A 27 0.38 -6.76 1.20
N ARG A 28 -0.92 -6.80 1.48
CA ARG A 28 -1.65 -5.65 2.06
C ARG A 28 -1.05 -5.24 3.41
N GLN A 29 -0.76 -6.21 4.27
CA GLN A 29 -0.23 -5.96 5.62
C GLN A 29 1.08 -5.17 5.59
N VAL A 30 2.04 -5.56 4.74
CA VAL A 30 3.33 -4.84 4.64
C VAL A 30 3.18 -3.44 4.05
N ILE A 31 2.24 -3.22 3.13
CA ILE A 31 1.99 -1.87 2.60
C ILE A 31 1.29 -0.99 3.63
N MET A 32 0.35 -1.53 4.40
CA MET A 32 -0.32 -0.79 5.48
C MET A 32 0.69 -0.34 6.54
N LEU A 33 1.59 -1.23 6.96
CA LEU A 33 2.64 -0.92 7.93
C LEU A 33 3.60 0.15 7.40
N ALA A 34 4.04 0.05 6.15
CA ALA A 34 4.90 1.06 5.55
C ALA A 34 4.19 2.42 5.38
N TYR A 35 2.97 2.44 4.86
CA TYR A 35 2.27 3.68 4.50
C TYR A 35 1.63 4.39 5.70
N PHE A 36 0.97 3.66 6.60
CA PHE A 36 0.31 4.25 7.77
C PHE A 36 1.20 4.25 9.02
N GLY A 37 2.11 3.28 9.14
CA GLY A 37 2.98 3.14 10.30
C GLY A 37 4.39 3.73 10.12
N GLY A 38 4.79 4.03 8.88
CA GLY A 38 6.14 4.55 8.59
C GLY A 38 7.27 3.54 8.83
N TYR A 39 6.95 2.26 9.01
CA TYR A 39 7.93 1.24 9.36
C TYR A 39 8.85 0.89 8.19
N SER A 40 10.14 0.76 8.48
CA SER A 40 11.13 0.18 7.58
C SER A 40 10.88 -1.32 7.37
N GLN A 41 11.48 -1.89 6.33
CA GLN A 41 11.35 -3.33 6.04
C GLN A 41 11.95 -4.22 7.13
N SER A 42 13.00 -3.75 7.81
CA SER A 42 13.61 -4.40 8.98
C SER A 42 12.68 -4.38 10.18
N GLU A 43 12.11 -3.23 10.53
CA GLU A 43 11.14 -3.14 11.64
C GLU A 43 9.90 -4.00 11.36
N MET A 44 9.40 -4.01 10.13
CA MET A 44 8.31 -4.91 9.74
C MET A 44 8.68 -6.38 9.87
N ALA A 45 9.92 -6.78 9.57
CA ALA A 45 10.37 -8.16 9.71
C ALA A 45 10.38 -8.60 11.18
N GLU A 46 10.82 -7.73 12.07
CA GLU A 46 10.79 -7.96 13.53
C GLU A 46 9.35 -8.03 14.05
N MET A 47 8.51 -7.04 13.71
CA MET A 47 7.11 -6.98 14.15
C MET A 47 6.27 -8.17 13.67
N LEU A 48 6.51 -8.63 12.44
CA LEU A 48 5.78 -9.74 11.84
C LEU A 48 6.40 -11.11 12.16
N GLN A 49 7.53 -11.15 12.87
CA GLN A 49 8.33 -12.35 13.13
C GLN A 49 8.59 -13.15 11.86
N GLN A 50 9.05 -12.47 10.82
CA GLN A 50 9.27 -13.05 9.49
C GLN A 50 10.67 -12.71 8.97
N PRO A 51 11.26 -13.56 8.12
CA PRO A 51 12.54 -13.24 7.50
C PRO A 51 12.46 -11.93 6.69
N LEU A 52 13.49 -11.09 6.78
CA LEU A 52 13.58 -9.84 6.02
C LEU A 52 13.40 -10.05 4.52
N GLY A 53 13.93 -11.16 3.97
CA GLY A 53 13.74 -11.53 2.55
C GLY A 53 12.27 -11.79 2.18
N THR A 54 11.47 -12.34 3.11
CA THR A 54 10.03 -12.56 2.93
C THR A 54 9.29 -11.22 2.90
N VAL A 55 9.60 -10.32 3.83
CA VAL A 55 9.00 -8.97 3.86
C VAL A 55 9.36 -8.19 2.60
N LYS A 56 10.63 -8.18 2.19
CA LYS A 56 11.11 -7.56 0.94
C LYS A 56 10.33 -8.08 -0.28
N THR A 57 10.19 -9.39 -0.39
CA THR A 57 9.46 -10.00 -1.50
C THR A 57 8.00 -9.60 -1.50
N ARG A 58 7.33 -9.58 -0.34
CA ARG A 58 5.93 -9.14 -0.23
C ARG A 58 5.75 -7.67 -0.61
N VAL A 59 6.65 -6.79 -0.15
CA VAL A 59 6.62 -5.37 -0.53
C VAL A 59 6.78 -5.22 -2.03
N ARG A 60 7.77 -5.90 -2.63
CA ARG A 60 8.00 -5.86 -4.08
C ARG A 60 6.76 -6.30 -4.88
N LEU A 61 6.18 -7.45 -4.54
CA LEU A 61 5.00 -7.99 -5.23
C LEU A 61 3.77 -7.08 -5.04
N ALA A 62 3.58 -6.54 -3.84
CA ALA A 62 2.51 -5.60 -3.54
C ALA A 62 2.63 -4.34 -4.40
N MET A 63 3.82 -3.72 -4.45
CA MET A 63 4.07 -2.51 -5.24
C MET A 63 3.88 -2.75 -6.74
N GLN A 64 4.32 -3.90 -7.26
CA GLN A 64 4.09 -4.26 -8.66
C GLN A 64 2.59 -4.37 -8.99
N LYS A 65 1.80 -4.97 -8.09
CA LYS A 65 0.35 -5.11 -8.28
C LYS A 65 -0.37 -3.78 -8.15
N LEU A 66 -0.01 -2.97 -7.15
CA LEU A 66 -0.60 -1.64 -6.95
C LEU A 66 -0.32 -0.71 -8.14
N ARG A 67 0.91 -0.73 -8.69
CA ARG A 67 1.23 0.03 -9.90
C ARG A 67 0.29 -0.33 -11.05
N GLY A 68 0.10 -1.62 -11.32
CA GLY A 68 -0.79 -2.05 -12.40
C GLY A 68 -2.28 -1.71 -12.18
N VAL A 69 -2.73 -1.59 -10.93
CA VAL A 69 -4.11 -1.16 -10.62
C VAL A 69 -4.25 0.35 -10.78
N LEU A 70 -3.31 1.13 -10.24
CA LEU A 70 -3.35 2.58 -10.29
C LEU A 70 -3.12 3.12 -11.70
N GLU A 71 -2.32 2.45 -12.55
CA GLU A 71 -2.18 2.80 -13.95
C GLU A 71 -3.47 2.58 -14.75
N ARG A 72 -4.26 1.54 -14.44
CA ARG A 72 -5.54 1.27 -15.09
C ARG A 72 -6.63 2.25 -14.66
N ASP A 73 -6.72 2.54 -13.36
CA ASP A 73 -7.66 3.53 -12.81
C ASP A 73 -7.44 4.97 -13.36
N VAL A 74 -6.28 5.27 -13.96
CA VAL A 74 -6.00 6.57 -14.62
C VAL A 74 -6.47 6.59 -16.08
N HIS A 75 -6.63 5.43 -16.71
CA HIS A 75 -7.02 5.30 -18.12
C HIS A 75 -8.50 4.97 -18.34
N ASP A 76 -9.26 4.71 -17.26
CA ASP A 76 -10.72 4.52 -17.24
C ASP A 76 -11.46 5.83 -16.89
#